data_AF-A0A2V6I0G5-F1
#
_entry.id   AF-A0A2V6I0G5-F1
#
_cell.length_a   1.000
_cell.length_b   1.000
_cell.length_c   1.000
_cell.angle_alpha   90.00
_cell.angle_beta   90.00
_cell.angle_gamma   90.00
#
_symmetry.space_group_name_H-M   'P 1'
#
loop_
_entity.id
_entity.type
_entity.pdbx_description
1 polymer ?
#
loop_
_entity_poly.entity_id
_entity_poly.type
_entity_poly.pdbx_seq_one_letter_code
_entity_poly.pdbx_strand_id
1 'polypeptide(L)'
;MKMSSQKVIAIAIVIIVLYCCPRSILAASCVWKVTSSAGHSLYLGGSFHALRPSDYPLPSQYNRAFDACSRLAFEDDPKAGEASFRALVKAGEYPKGDSLKNHVDPRTYAYLRRFFGLHNVSEDKFSRFRPWLIDIILSAPPPEYYQLGVERFLER
;
A
#
# COMPACT_ATOMS: atom_id res chain seq x y z
N MET A 1 -9.44 35.92 -43.59
CA MET A 1 -9.66 34.64 -44.31
C MET A 1 -10.77 33.88 -43.60
N LYS A 2 -12.01 33.88 -44.12
CA LYS A 2 -13.16 33.20 -43.47
C LYS A 2 -13.01 31.69 -43.64
N MET A 3 -12.94 30.94 -42.54
CA MET A 3 -12.98 29.49 -42.58
C MET A 3 -14.37 29.02 -43.02
N SER A 4 -14.44 28.05 -43.93
CA SER A 4 -15.74 27.51 -44.38
C SER A 4 -16.40 26.71 -43.25
N SER A 5 -17.73 26.64 -43.26
CA SER A 5 -18.50 25.92 -42.25
C SER A 5 -18.08 24.45 -42.12
N GLN A 6 -17.63 23.82 -43.21
CA GLN A 6 -17.12 22.46 -43.21
C GLN A 6 -15.81 22.31 -42.41
N LYS A 7 -14.91 23.30 -42.48
CA LYS A 7 -13.66 23.30 -41.70
C LYS A 7 -13.92 23.51 -40.21
N VAL A 8 -14.90 24.34 -39.87
CA VAL A 8 -15.32 24.56 -38.47
C VAL A 8 -15.94 23.29 -37.88
N ILE A 9 -16.82 22.61 -38.64
CA ILE A 9 -17.43 21.33 -38.22
C ILE A 9 -16.36 20.25 -38.05
N ALA A 10 -15.42 20.12 -38.99
CA ALA A 10 -14.35 19.14 -38.90
C ALA A 10 -13.45 19.36 -37.66
N ILE A 11 -13.11 20.62 -37.34
CA ILE A 11 -12.33 20.96 -36.15
C ILE A 11 -13.12 20.65 -34.86
N ALA A 12 -14.42 20.97 -34.82
CA ALA A 12 -15.26 20.67 -33.68
C ALA A 12 -15.36 19.15 -33.43
N ILE A 13 -15.50 18.34 -34.49
CA ILE A 13 -15.51 16.87 -34.39
C ILE A 13 -14.18 16.35 -33.86
N VAL A 14 -13.04 16.85 -34.37
CA VAL A 14 -11.71 16.43 -33.89
C VAL A 14 -11.51 16.78 -32.40
N ILE A 15 -11.95 17.97 -31.97
CA ILE A 15 -11.89 18.37 -30.56
C ILE A 15 -12.79 17.46 -29.70
N ILE A 16 -14.02 17.18 -30.13
CA ILE A 16 -14.93 16.28 -29.40
C ILE A 16 -14.33 14.87 -29.30
N VAL A 17 -13.75 14.33 -30.38
CA VAL A 17 -13.09 13.01 -30.36
C VAL A 17 -11.88 12.99 -29.43
N LEU A 18 -11.09 14.07 -29.38
CA LEU A 18 -9.95 14.19 -28.45
C LEU A 18 -10.37 14.31 -26.98
N TYR A 19 -11.52 14.91 -26.68
CA TYR A 19 -12.08 14.99 -25.32
C TYR A 19 -12.89 13.75 -24.92
N CYS A 20 -13.46 13.01 -25.87
CA CYS A 20 -14.23 11.78 -25.63
C CYS A 20 -13.38 10.52 -25.68
N CYS A 21 -12.13 10.58 -26.14
CA CYS A 21 -11.23 9.44 -26.04
C CYS A 21 -10.86 9.29 -24.55
N PRO A 22 -11.29 8.20 -23.87
CA PRO A 22 -10.86 7.98 -22.51
C PRO A 22 -9.34 7.95 -22.54
N ARG A 23 -8.71 8.85 -21.78
CA ARG A 23 -7.32 8.65 -21.39
C ARG A 23 -7.34 7.38 -20.56
N SER A 24 -7.08 6.25 -21.21
CA SER A 24 -6.61 5.06 -20.51
C SER A 24 -5.31 5.50 -19.85
N ILE A 25 -5.41 5.99 -18.61
CA ILE A 25 -4.29 5.96 -17.70
C ILE A 25 -4.02 4.47 -17.59
N LEU A 26 -3.09 3.98 -18.42
CA LEU A 26 -2.46 2.68 -18.27
C LEU A 26 -1.64 2.78 -16.98
N ALA A 27 -2.32 2.89 -15.84
CA ALA A 27 -1.75 2.43 -14.60
C ALA A 27 -1.57 0.94 -14.83
N ALA A 28 -0.33 0.54 -15.08
CA ALA A 28 0.04 -0.86 -15.04
C ALA A 28 -0.42 -1.37 -13.68
N SER A 29 -1.43 -2.24 -13.67
CA SER A 29 -1.78 -2.98 -12.46
C SER A 29 -0.55 -3.78 -12.03
N CYS A 30 -0.36 -4.01 -10.74
CA CYS A 30 0.67 -4.89 -10.24
C CYS A 30 0.28 -6.36 -10.45
N VAL A 31 -0.01 -6.75 -11.70
CA VAL A 31 -0.40 -8.11 -12.09
C VAL A 31 0.41 -8.51 -13.31
N TRP A 32 1.20 -9.57 -13.17
CA TRP A 32 2.03 -10.12 -14.22
C TRP A 32 1.60 -11.55 -14.53
N LYS A 33 1.54 -11.88 -15.83
CA LYS A 33 1.34 -13.26 -16.28
C LYS A 33 2.68 -13.84 -16.70
N VAL A 34 3.06 -14.95 -16.10
CA VAL A 34 4.24 -15.75 -16.46
C VAL A 34 3.76 -17.01 -17.15
N THR A 35 4.26 -17.26 -18.37
CA THR A 35 3.93 -18.46 -19.14
C THR A 35 5.17 -19.33 -19.30
N SER A 36 5.03 -20.63 -19.02
CA SER A 36 6.09 -21.60 -19.31
C SER A 36 6.08 -22.02 -20.78
N SER A 37 7.19 -22.59 -21.25
CA SER A 37 7.29 -23.19 -22.59
C SER A 37 6.32 -24.36 -22.80
N ALA A 38 5.91 -25.04 -21.73
CA ALA A 38 4.90 -26.10 -21.74
C ALA A 38 3.45 -25.57 -21.75
N GLY A 39 3.24 -24.25 -21.78
CA GLY A 39 1.92 -23.62 -21.85
C GLY A 39 1.23 -23.40 -20.50
N HIS A 40 1.88 -23.70 -19.37
CA HIS A 40 1.35 -23.38 -18.04
C HIS A 40 1.43 -21.87 -17.78
N SER A 41 0.46 -21.35 -17.03
CA SER A 41 0.42 -19.93 -16.64
C SER A 41 0.43 -19.78 -15.13
N LEU A 42 1.21 -18.82 -14.64
CA LEU A 42 1.19 -18.31 -13.28
C LEU A 42 0.87 -16.82 -13.34
N TYR A 43 0.02 -16.33 -12.44
CA TYR A 43 -0.17 -14.90 -12.24
C TYR A 43 0.51 -14.49 -10.94
N LEU A 44 1.33 -13.45 -11.02
CA LEU A 44 1.93 -12.78 -9.87
C LEU A 44 1.15 -11.49 -9.63
N GLY A 45 0.42 -11.42 -8.53
CA GLY A 45 -0.26 -10.21 -8.09
C GLY A 45 0.54 -9.54 -6.98
N GLY A 46 1.12 -8.37 -7.25
CA GLY A 46 1.68 -7.51 -6.22
C GLY A 46 0.56 -6.96 -5.34
N SER A 47 0.78 -6.97 -4.03
CA SER A 47 -0.16 -6.44 -3.03
C SER A 47 0.42 -5.25 -2.27
N PHE A 48 -0.49 -4.45 -1.72
CA PHE A 48 -0.21 -3.59 -0.58
C PHE A 48 -1.25 -3.92 0.49
N HIS A 49 -0.80 -4.19 1.72
CA HIS A 49 -1.66 -4.61 2.83
C HIS A 49 -2.50 -3.47 3.44
N ALA A 50 -2.21 -2.23 3.04
CA ALA A 50 -2.81 -1.04 3.61
C ALA A 50 -3.20 -0.03 2.52
N LEU A 51 -4.10 -0.46 1.63
CA LEU A 51 -4.73 0.38 0.63
C LEU A 51 -5.68 1.39 1.27
N ARG A 52 -5.93 2.49 0.55
CA ARG A 52 -6.94 3.49 0.91
C ARG A 52 -8.31 3.03 0.38
N PRO A 53 -9.42 3.52 0.97
CA PRO A 53 -10.74 3.29 0.40
C PRO A 53 -10.86 3.73 -1.07
N SER A 54 -10.16 4.80 -1.46
CA SER A 54 -10.13 5.33 -2.83
C SER A 54 -9.36 4.46 -3.82
N ASP A 55 -8.59 3.47 -3.36
CA ASP A 55 -7.86 2.55 -4.23
C ASP A 55 -8.76 1.40 -4.74
N TYR A 56 -10.02 1.37 -4.30
CA TYR A 56 -11.05 0.46 -4.79
C TYR A 56 -12.01 1.13 -5.78
N PRO A 57 -12.60 0.36 -6.73
CA PRO A 57 -12.34 -1.06 -6.99
C PRO A 57 -10.93 -1.27 -7.55
N LEU A 58 -10.35 -2.44 -7.26
CA LEU A 58 -9.04 -2.78 -7.81
C LEU A 58 -9.08 -2.79 -9.34
N PRO A 59 -7.94 -2.54 -10.02
CA PRO A 59 -7.85 -2.69 -11.46
C PRO A 59 -8.37 -4.06 -11.94
N SER A 60 -9.16 -4.07 -13.02
CA SER A 60 -9.80 -5.28 -13.59
C SER A 60 -8.86 -6.47 -13.86
N GLN A 61 -7.55 -6.21 -13.97
CA GLN A 61 -6.50 -7.20 -14.15
C GLN A 61 -6.41 -8.19 -12.98
N TYR A 62 -6.72 -7.75 -11.75
CA TYR A 62 -6.78 -8.65 -10.59
C TYR A 62 -7.89 -9.69 -10.78
N ASN A 63 -9.11 -9.25 -11.12
CA ASN A 63 -10.24 -10.16 -11.39
C ASN A 63 -9.90 -11.15 -12.50
N ARG A 64 -9.34 -10.67 -13.62
CA ARG A 64 -8.93 -11.55 -14.73
C ARG A 64 -7.89 -12.59 -14.33
N ALA A 65 -6.95 -12.23 -13.46
CA ALA A 65 -5.96 -13.18 -12.95
C ALA A 65 -6.61 -14.21 -12.00
N PHE A 66 -7.50 -13.77 -11.12
CA PHE A 66 -8.23 -14.66 -10.21
C PHE A 66 -9.12 -15.64 -10.97
N ASP A 67 -9.90 -15.16 -11.94
CA ASP A 67 -10.79 -15.99 -12.77
C ASP A 67 -10.03 -17.02 -13.61
N ALA A 68 -8.77 -16.73 -13.97
CA ALA A 68 -7.91 -17.62 -14.76
C ALA A 68 -7.17 -18.67 -13.92
N CYS A 69 -7.21 -18.59 -12.59
CA CYS A 69 -6.44 -19.43 -11.68
C CYS A 69 -7.36 -20.42 -10.93
N SER A 70 -6.97 -21.70 -10.89
CA SER A 70 -7.67 -22.72 -10.10
C SER A 70 -7.18 -22.82 -8.65
N ARG A 71 -6.05 -22.18 -8.34
CA ARG A 71 -5.43 -22.15 -7.02
C ARG A 71 -4.84 -20.78 -6.75
N LEU A 72 -4.86 -20.40 -5.48
CA LEU A 72 -4.29 -19.16 -4.98
C LEU A 72 -3.28 -19.48 -3.87
N ALA A 73 -2.15 -18.79 -3.89
CA ALA A 73 -1.12 -18.88 -2.86
C ALA A 73 -0.79 -17.45 -2.40
N PHE A 74 -0.62 -17.28 -1.08
CA PHE A 74 -0.22 -16.04 -0.46
C PHE A 74 1.22 -16.13 0.03
N GLU A 75 1.88 -14.98 0.22
CA GLU A 75 3.25 -14.91 0.75
C GLU A 75 3.33 -15.39 2.21
N ASP A 76 2.26 -15.18 2.98
CA ASP A 76 2.12 -15.61 4.36
C ASP A 76 0.67 -16.06 4.62
N ASP A 77 0.43 -16.72 5.76
CA ASP A 77 -0.92 -17.03 6.23
C ASP A 77 -1.64 -15.72 6.63
N PRO A 78 -2.74 -15.33 5.95
CA PRO A 78 -3.49 -14.12 6.29
C PRO A 78 -4.01 -14.11 7.74
N LYS A 79 -4.10 -15.29 8.39
CA LYS A 79 -4.54 -15.43 9.78
C LYS A 79 -3.42 -15.23 10.80
N ALA A 80 -2.15 -15.23 10.39
CA ALA A 80 -1.01 -15.12 11.29
C ALA A 80 -0.65 -13.67 11.68
N GLY A 81 -1.21 -12.67 11.00
CA GLY A 81 -0.79 -11.26 11.11
C GLY A 81 -0.70 -10.71 12.54
N GLU A 82 -1.68 -11.00 13.40
CA GLU A 82 -1.69 -10.57 14.80
C GLU A 82 -0.52 -11.16 15.62
N ALA A 83 -0.20 -12.44 15.41
CA ALA A 83 0.92 -13.07 16.08
C ALA A 83 2.26 -12.52 15.58
N SER A 84 2.39 -12.32 14.27
CA SER A 84 3.56 -11.74 13.62
C SER A 84 3.82 -10.30 14.10
N PHE A 85 2.78 -9.47 14.20
CA PHE A 85 2.89 -8.10 14.71
C PHE A 85 3.35 -8.06 16.17
N ARG A 86 2.78 -8.92 17.04
CA ARG A 86 3.25 -9.03 18.43
C ARG A 86 4.72 -9.47 18.53
N ALA A 87 5.14 -10.40 17.68
CA ALA A 87 6.52 -10.84 17.62
C ALA A 87 7.46 -9.70 17.17
N LEU A 88 7.05 -8.91 16.17
CA LEU A 88 7.79 -7.73 15.69
C LEU A 88 7.99 -6.70 16.80
N VAL A 89 6.91 -6.32 17.51
CA VAL A 89 6.97 -5.37 18.63
C VAL A 89 7.91 -5.89 19.71
N LYS A 90 7.77 -7.17 20.10
CA LYS A 90 8.65 -7.79 21.10
C LYS A 90 10.12 -7.78 20.68
N ALA A 91 10.42 -8.03 19.42
CA ALA A 91 11.78 -7.96 18.88
C ALA A 91 12.34 -6.53 18.87
N GLY A 92 11.47 -5.53 18.73
CA GLY A 92 11.81 -4.12 18.78
C GLY A 92 11.93 -3.54 20.19
N GLU A 93 11.68 -4.30 21.25
CA GLU A 93 11.91 -3.83 22.61
C GLU A 93 13.37 -4.01 23.06
N TYR A 94 13.84 -3.06 23.86
CA TYR A 94 15.03 -3.23 24.69
C TYR A 94 14.75 -4.18 25.86
N PRO A 95 15.76 -4.95 26.29
CA PRO A 95 15.66 -5.79 27.48
C PRO A 95 15.45 -4.92 28.74
N LYS A 96 15.06 -5.56 29.84
CA LYS A 96 14.90 -4.88 31.13
C LYS A 96 16.21 -4.19 31.54
N GLY A 97 16.11 -2.92 31.93
CA GLY A 97 17.27 -2.11 32.34
C GLY A 97 17.86 -1.24 31.23
N ASP A 98 17.40 -1.41 29.98
CA ASP A 98 17.83 -0.61 28.84
C ASP A 98 16.63 0.11 28.19
N SER A 99 16.92 1.18 27.44
CA SER A 99 15.89 2.07 26.89
C SER A 99 16.45 2.94 25.78
N LEU A 100 15.57 3.47 24.94
CA LEU A 100 15.88 4.34 23.82
C LEU A 100 16.85 5.48 24.18
N LYS A 101 16.71 6.10 25.36
CA LYS A 101 17.55 7.23 25.81
C LYS A 101 19.05 6.90 25.85
N ASN A 102 19.41 5.61 25.97
CA ASN A 102 20.79 5.16 26.04
C ASN A 102 21.41 4.95 24.64
N HIS A 103 20.58 4.96 23.57
CA HIS A 103 20.99 4.57 22.21
C HIS A 103 20.81 5.69 21.17
N VAL A 104 20.29 6.85 21.57
CA VAL A 104 20.12 8.01 20.69
C VAL A 104 20.72 9.26 21.31
N ASP A 105 21.09 10.23 20.48
CA ASP A 105 21.54 11.56 20.93
C ASP A 105 20.46 12.19 21.85
N PRO A 106 20.85 12.86 22.96
CA PRO A 106 19.90 13.51 23.86
C PRO A 106 18.91 14.46 23.16
N ARG A 107 19.32 15.12 22.07
CA ARG A 107 18.44 15.98 21.26
C ARG A 107 17.37 15.18 20.55
N THR A 108 17.70 14.01 20.01
CA THR A 108 16.73 13.10 19.38
C THR A 108 15.73 12.58 20.41
N TYR A 109 16.20 12.19 21.60
CA TYR A 109 15.30 11.73 22.67
C TYR A 109 14.33 12.84 23.11
N ALA A 110 14.84 14.07 23.30
CA ALA A 110 14.02 15.22 23.64
C ALA A 110 12.99 15.55 22.54
N TYR A 111 13.38 15.45 21.27
CA TYR A 111 12.48 15.62 20.13
C TYR A 111 11.35 14.58 20.16
N LEU A 112 11.67 13.29 20.30
CA LEU A 112 10.68 12.22 20.35
C LEU A 112 9.70 12.40 21.53
N ARG A 113 10.21 12.74 22.71
CA ARG A 113 9.36 13.07 23.87
C ARG A 113 8.38 14.21 23.58
N ARG A 114 8.84 15.28 22.94
CA ARG A 114 7.99 16.41 22.58
C ARG A 114 6.96 16.01 21.52
N PHE A 115 7.41 15.34 20.45
CA PHE A 115 6.55 14.88 19.37
C PHE A 115 5.44 13.98 19.89
N PHE A 116 5.78 12.91 20.60
CA PHE A 116 4.79 11.99 21.17
C PHE A 116 3.89 12.66 22.22
N GLY A 117 4.43 13.59 23.01
CA GLY A 117 3.64 14.40 23.95
C GLY A 117 2.54 15.21 23.26
N LEU A 118 2.81 15.81 22.09
CA LEU A 118 1.81 16.52 21.29
C LEU A 118 0.69 15.59 20.78
N HIS A 119 0.98 14.30 20.64
CA HIS A 119 0.03 13.26 20.22
C HIS A 119 -0.56 12.47 21.40
N ASN A 120 -0.42 12.94 22.65
CA ASN A 120 -0.89 12.27 23.87
C ASN A 120 -0.34 10.84 24.05
N VAL A 121 0.87 10.58 23.55
CA VAL A 121 1.59 9.34 23.75
C VAL A 121 2.61 9.53 24.87
N SER A 122 2.42 8.80 25.96
CA SER A 122 3.27 8.86 27.14
C SER A 122 4.62 8.18 26.91
N GLU A 123 5.66 8.63 27.62
CA GLU A 123 7.05 8.17 27.43
C GLU A 123 7.23 6.68 27.73
N ASP A 124 6.45 6.11 28.66
CA ASP A 124 6.44 4.68 28.96
C ASP A 124 6.04 3.81 27.75
N LYS A 125 5.25 4.36 26.81
CA LYS A 125 4.80 3.62 25.62
C LYS A 125 5.88 3.43 24.56
N PHE A 126 6.91 4.28 24.50
CA PHE A 126 7.94 4.20 23.45
C PHE A 126 9.38 4.16 23.97
N SER A 127 9.62 4.49 25.24
CA SER A 127 10.97 4.54 25.82
C SER A 127 11.69 3.18 25.77
N ARG A 128 10.95 2.07 25.70
CA ARG A 128 11.50 0.73 25.55
C ARG A 128 11.70 0.29 24.11
N PHE A 129 11.24 1.05 23.12
CA PHE A 129 11.37 0.68 21.72
C PHE A 129 12.74 1.07 21.15
N ARG A 130 13.26 0.20 20.29
CA ARG A 130 14.44 0.46 19.47
C ARG A 130 14.10 1.49 18.39
N PRO A 131 15.07 2.31 17.94
CA PRO A 131 14.84 3.35 16.94
C PRO A 131 14.12 2.85 15.67
N TRP A 132 14.48 1.66 15.17
CA TRP A 132 13.86 1.10 13.96
C TRP A 132 12.37 0.76 14.14
N LEU A 133 11.95 0.34 15.33
CA LEU A 133 10.53 0.04 15.58
C LEU A 133 9.73 1.34 15.62
N ILE A 134 10.29 2.39 16.20
CA ILE A 134 9.68 3.72 16.20
C ILE A 134 9.53 4.24 14.77
N ASP A 135 10.55 4.07 13.93
CA ASP A 135 10.50 4.45 12.52
C ASP A 135 9.39 3.72 11.74
N ILE A 136 9.26 2.40 11.95
CA ILE A 136 8.16 1.60 11.38
C ILE A 136 6.80 2.14 11.84
N ILE A 137 6.63 2.40 13.13
CA ILE A 137 5.36 2.90 13.69
C ILE A 137 5.01 4.28 13.11
N LEU A 138 5.99 5.17 12.96
CA LEU A 138 5.78 6.52 12.43
C LEU A 138 5.52 6.53 10.92
N SER A 139 6.09 5.56 10.21
CA SER A 139 5.90 5.38 8.76
C SER A 139 4.68 4.53 8.43
N ALA A 140 4.06 3.90 9.43
CA ALA A 140 2.92 3.03 9.24
C ALA A 140 1.69 3.82 8.75
N PRO A 141 0.93 3.29 7.77
CA PRO A 141 -0.38 3.83 7.43
C PRO A 141 -1.35 3.72 8.62
N PRO A 142 -2.45 4.49 8.60
CA PRO A 142 -3.48 4.40 9.63
C PRO A 142 -3.98 2.96 9.86
N PRO A 143 -4.21 2.53 11.11
CA PRO A 143 -4.63 1.17 11.44
C PRO A 143 -5.84 0.65 10.63
N GLU A 144 -6.78 1.53 10.31
CA GLU A 144 -7.97 1.24 9.51
C GLU A 144 -7.63 0.78 8.08
N TYR A 145 -6.48 1.17 7.53
CA TYR A 145 -6.07 0.77 6.19
C TYR A 145 -5.59 -0.68 6.17
N TYR A 146 -5.13 -1.27 7.27
CA TYR A 146 -4.75 -2.70 7.30
C TYR A 146 -5.94 -3.67 7.13
N GLN A 147 -7.17 -3.15 7.14
CA GLN A 147 -8.38 -3.89 6.75
C GLN A 147 -8.65 -3.83 5.24
N LEU A 148 -7.80 -3.10 4.50
CA LEU A 148 -7.91 -2.81 3.09
C LEU A 148 -6.61 -3.24 2.41
N GLY A 149 -6.64 -4.36 1.70
CA GLY A 149 -5.52 -4.85 0.92
C GLY A 149 -5.99 -5.60 -0.32
N VAL A 150 -5.06 -5.96 -1.21
CA VAL A 150 -5.42 -6.79 -2.38
C VAL A 150 -5.90 -8.16 -1.91
N GLU A 151 -5.27 -8.72 -0.88
CA GLU A 151 -5.65 -9.98 -0.25
C GLU A 151 -7.08 -9.94 0.34
N ARG A 152 -7.50 -8.79 0.87
CA ARG A 152 -8.85 -8.62 1.42
C ARG A 152 -9.92 -8.55 0.34
N PHE A 153 -9.56 -8.27 -0.92
CA PHE A 153 -10.50 -8.35 -2.04
C PHE A 153 -11.00 -9.78 -2.27
N LEU A 154 -10.22 -10.79 -1.85
CA LEU A 154 -10.50 -12.22 -2.04
C LEU A 154 -11.25 -12.86 -0.87
N GLU A 155 -11.33 -12.17 0.26
CA GLU A 155 -12.04 -12.62 1.46
C GLU A 155 -13.49 -12.09 1.54
N ARG A 156 -13.94 -11.34 0.53
CA ARG A 156 -15.31 -10.78 0.45
C ARG A 156 -16.31 -11.77 -0.11
#